data_AF-A0A9W4UP65-F1
#
_entry.id   AF-A0A9W4UP65-F1
#
_cell.length_a   1.000
_cell.length_b   1.000
_cell.length_c   1.000
_cell.angle_alpha   90.00
_cell.angle_beta   90.00
_cell.angle_gamma   90.00
#
_symmetry.space_group_name_H-M   'P 1'
#
loop_
_entity.id
_entity.type
_entity.pdbx_description
1 polymer ?
#
loop_
_entity_poly.entity_id
_entity_poly.type
_entity_poly.pdbx_seq_one_letter_code
_entity_poly.pdbx_strand_id
1 'polypeptide(L)'
;MSADQQNDIPAGIAHDNDYVSRTGQNEIPVQKDEAPVSDPYSVESADSDEQLQRDENDAIDRSNIVEGRTRGATKEAGTYVEPGDEEGLPTDNGRSAIAQ
;
A
#
# COMPACT_ATOMS: atom_id res chain seq x y z
N MET A 1 -21.56 -32.18 10.28
CA MET A 1 -21.83 -30.85 10.86
C MET A 1 -23.32 -30.80 11.16
N SER A 2 -23.72 -30.82 12.43
CA SER A 2 -25.13 -30.89 12.82
C SER A 2 -25.84 -29.55 12.62
N ALA A 3 -27.10 -29.58 12.18
CA ALA A 3 -27.93 -28.41 11.89
C ALA A 3 -28.19 -27.51 13.12
N ASP A 4 -27.98 -28.03 14.33
CA ASP A 4 -28.25 -27.31 15.58
C ASP A 4 -27.22 -26.22 15.91
N GLN A 5 -26.06 -26.19 15.24
CA GLN A 5 -25.04 -25.14 15.42
C GLN A 5 -25.30 -23.87 14.59
N GLN A 6 -26.23 -23.90 13.63
CA GLN A 6 -26.55 -22.72 12.82
C GLN A 6 -27.43 -21.70 13.57
N ASN A 7 -28.16 -22.13 14.60
CA ASN A 7 -29.07 -21.28 15.36
C ASN A 7 -28.39 -20.46 16.47
N ASP A 8 -27.11 -20.72 16.75
CA ASP A 8 -26.34 -20.08 17.83
C ASP A 8 -25.32 -19.06 17.29
N ILE A 9 -25.34 -18.80 15.98
CA ILE A 9 -24.59 -17.70 15.37
C ILE A 9 -25.47 -16.46 15.51
N PRO A 10 -25.09 -15.45 16.30
CA PRO A 10 -25.84 -14.20 16.32
C PRO A 10 -25.86 -13.64 14.90
N ALA A 11 -27.04 -13.64 14.29
CA ALA A 11 -27.31 -12.92 13.06
C ALA A 11 -27.23 -11.43 13.43
N GLY A 12 -26.06 -10.83 13.25
CA GLY A 12 -25.85 -9.41 13.54
C GLY A 12 -26.92 -8.54 12.87
N ILE A 13 -27.19 -7.38 13.46
CA ILE A 13 -28.09 -6.40 12.86
C ILE A 13 -27.40 -5.85 11.61
N ALA A 14 -28.04 -5.94 10.44
CA ALA A 14 -27.44 -5.53 9.16
C ALA A 14 -27.15 -4.03 9.05
N HIS A 15 -27.79 -3.23 9.90
CA HIS A 15 -27.61 -1.79 10.03
C HIS A 15 -27.53 -1.45 11.52
N ASP A 16 -26.32 -1.33 12.04
CA ASP A 16 -26.06 -0.99 13.44
C ASP A 16 -25.34 0.36 13.46
N ASN A 17 -25.87 1.34 14.20
CA ASN A 17 -25.26 2.65 14.34
C ASN A 17 -24.90 2.96 15.80
N ASP A 18 -24.83 1.95 16.67
CA ASP A 18 -24.48 2.12 18.09
C ASP A 18 -23.05 2.66 18.29
N TYR A 19 -22.20 2.53 17.27
CA TYR A 19 -20.88 3.14 17.23
C TYR A 19 -20.89 4.65 16.93
N VAL A 20 -22.02 5.20 16.45
CA VAL A 20 -22.14 6.63 16.15
C VAL A 20 -22.38 7.43 17.42
N SER A 21 -21.65 8.54 17.54
CA SER A 21 -21.68 9.39 18.72
C SER A 21 -23.11 9.89 19.01
N ARG A 22 -23.48 9.85 20.30
CA ARG A 22 -24.79 10.31 20.77
C ARG A 22 -24.78 11.82 20.99
N THR A 23 -25.94 12.46 20.80
CA THR A 23 -26.10 13.90 21.06
C THR A 23 -25.80 14.23 22.53
N GLY A 24 -24.98 15.26 22.75
CA GLY A 24 -24.60 15.72 24.10
C GLY A 24 -23.31 15.09 24.68
N GLN A 25 -22.60 14.27 23.91
CA GLN A 25 -21.25 13.79 24.23
C GLN A 25 -20.22 14.39 23.25
N ASN A 26 -18.92 14.13 23.47
CA ASN A 26 -17.89 14.48 22.50
C ASN A 26 -18.20 13.76 21.18
N GLU A 27 -18.48 14.53 20.13
CA GLU A 27 -18.87 13.98 18.83
C GLU A 27 -17.63 13.59 18.03
N ILE A 28 -17.47 12.28 17.81
CA ILE A 28 -16.49 11.71 16.90
C ILE A 28 -17.19 11.52 15.54
N PRO A 29 -16.64 12.06 14.43
CA PRO A 29 -17.30 12.05 13.13
C PRO A 29 -17.13 10.68 12.44
N VAL A 30 -17.87 9.68 12.94
CA VAL A 30 -18.00 8.37 12.32
C VAL A 30 -19.23 8.35 11.40
N GLN A 31 -19.07 7.76 10.22
CA GLN A 31 -20.15 7.63 9.24
C GLN A 31 -21.09 6.49 9.63
N LYS A 32 -22.40 6.72 9.48
CA LYS A 32 -23.45 5.71 9.69
C LYS A 32 -23.43 4.65 8.59
N ASP A 33 -23.97 3.47 8.86
CA ASP A 33 -24.06 2.36 7.91
C ASP A 33 -24.88 2.76 6.66
N GLU A 34 -25.92 3.56 6.84
CA GLU A 34 -26.80 4.00 5.75
C GLU A 34 -26.38 5.35 5.16
N ALA A 35 -25.25 5.91 5.61
CA ALA A 35 -24.73 7.14 5.03
C ALA A 35 -24.45 6.92 3.53
N PRO A 36 -25.01 7.76 2.64
CA PRO A 36 -24.71 7.66 1.22
C PRO A 36 -23.20 7.79 0.99
N VAL A 37 -22.61 6.80 0.33
CA VAL A 37 -21.23 6.85 -0.11
C VAL A 37 -21.18 7.66 -1.41
N SER A 38 -20.27 8.62 -1.48
CA SER A 38 -20.04 9.37 -2.71
C SER A 38 -19.33 8.47 -3.72
N ASP A 39 -19.99 8.17 -4.83
CA ASP A 39 -19.33 7.62 -6.02
C ASP A 39 -18.68 8.79 -6.79
N PRO A 40 -17.37 8.75 -7.09
CA PRO A 40 -16.73 9.76 -7.93
C PRO A 40 -17.21 9.74 -9.40
N TYR A 41 -17.89 8.68 -9.84
CA TYR A 41 -18.40 8.53 -11.20
C TYR A 41 -19.92 8.70 -11.24
N SER A 42 -20.41 9.37 -12.29
CA SER A 42 -21.85 9.40 -12.56
C SER A 42 -22.27 8.13 -13.28
N VAL A 43 -23.53 7.71 -13.12
CA VAL A 43 -24.08 6.51 -13.77
C VAL A 43 -23.93 6.58 -15.29
N GLU A 44 -23.99 7.77 -15.87
CA GLU A 44 -23.82 8.02 -17.31
C GLU A 44 -22.36 7.92 -17.78
N SER A 45 -21.39 8.05 -16.87
CA SER A 45 -19.95 7.99 -17.16
C SER A 45 -19.30 6.67 -16.74
N ALA A 46 -20.03 5.83 -16.00
CA ALA A 46 -19.57 4.55 -15.50
C ALA A 46 -19.74 3.45 -16.57
N ASP A 47 -19.04 3.59 -17.69
CA ASP A 47 -19.05 2.62 -18.80
C ASP A 47 -17.81 1.72 -18.76
N SER A 48 -17.99 0.49 -18.25
CA SER A 48 -16.92 -0.51 -18.19
C SER A 48 -16.47 -1.00 -19.58
N ASP A 49 -17.34 -0.97 -20.59
CA ASP A 49 -16.98 -1.38 -21.94
C ASP A 49 -16.06 -0.33 -22.58
N GLU A 50 -16.33 0.96 -22.36
CA GLU A 50 -15.45 2.06 -22.78
C GLU A 50 -14.09 2.01 -22.06
N GLN A 51 -14.07 1.74 -20.75
CA GLN A 51 -12.83 1.58 -20.00
C GLN A 51 -12.00 0.40 -20.52
N LEU A 52 -12.62 -0.76 -20.75
CA LEU A 52 -11.92 -1.93 -21.29
C LEU A 52 -11.32 -1.65 -22.67
N GLN A 53 -12.07 -0.96 -23.55
CA GLN A 53 -11.55 -0.60 -24.86
C GLN A 53 -10.33 0.34 -24.76
N ARG A 54 -10.35 1.29 -23.83
CA ARG A 54 -9.20 2.17 -23.56
C ARG A 54 -8.00 1.37 -23.06
N ASP A 55 -8.22 0.48 -22.10
CA ASP A 55 -7.17 -0.38 -21.55
C ASP A 55 -6.54 -1.28 -22.62
N GLU A 56 -7.35 -1.85 -23.53
CA GLU A 56 -6.86 -2.66 -24.66
C GLU A 56 -5.95 -1.84 -25.59
N ASN A 57 -6.34 -0.59 -25.87
CA ASN A 57 -5.54 0.31 -26.70
C ASN A 57 -4.22 0.71 -25.99
N ASP A 58 -4.31 1.10 -24.72
CA ASP A 58 -3.16 1.55 -23.93
C ASP A 58 -2.16 0.40 -23.69
N ALA A 59 -2.64 -0.84 -23.55
CA ALA A 59 -1.80 -2.03 -23.36
C ALA A 59 -0.99 -2.40 -24.61
N ILE A 60 -1.52 -2.12 -25.80
CA ILE A 60 -0.84 -2.40 -27.07
C ILE A 60 0.06 -1.23 -27.51
N ASP A 61 -0.21 -0.02 -27.02
CA ASP A 61 0.57 1.17 -27.36
C ASP A 61 1.99 1.13 -26.77
N ARG A 62 2.95 0.91 -27.66
CA ARG A 62 4.38 0.91 -27.32
C ARG A 62 4.90 2.29 -26.90
N SER A 63 4.20 3.37 -27.24
CA SER A 63 4.56 4.72 -26.82
C SER A 63 4.45 4.93 -25.31
N ASN A 64 3.59 4.14 -24.65
CA ASN A 64 3.44 4.09 -23.20
C ASN A 64 4.60 3.35 -22.49
N ILE A 65 5.49 2.68 -23.24
CA ILE A 65 6.64 1.98 -22.68
C ILE A 65 7.78 2.98 -22.46
N VAL A 66 8.11 3.23 -21.19
CA VAL A 66 9.29 4.02 -20.85
C VAL A 66 10.56 3.25 -21.21
N GLU A 67 11.41 3.84 -22.03
CA GLU A 67 12.70 3.25 -22.40
C GLU A 67 13.69 3.26 -21.23
N GLY A 68 14.29 2.11 -20.94
CA GLY A 68 15.33 1.98 -19.91
C GLY A 68 14.80 1.65 -18.51
N ARG A 69 15.68 1.80 -17.50
CA ARG A 69 15.34 1.50 -16.10
C ARG A 69 14.83 2.76 -15.42
N THR A 70 13.59 2.73 -14.93
CA THR A 70 12.95 3.87 -14.22
C THR A 70 13.53 4.14 -12.83
N ARG A 71 14.24 3.19 -12.24
CA ARG A 71 15.07 3.43 -11.05
C ARG A 71 16.44 3.88 -11.53
N GLY A 72 16.78 5.12 -11.16
CA GLY A 72 18.06 5.78 -11.46
C GLY A 72 19.21 4.80 -11.29
N ALA A 73 20.12 4.84 -12.25
CA ALA A 73 21.25 3.93 -12.42
C ALA A 73 21.72 3.35 -11.07
N THR A 74 21.68 2.02 -10.97
CA THR A 74 22.46 1.33 -9.93
C THR A 74 23.86 1.93 -9.93
N LYS A 75 24.45 2.10 -8.75
CA LYS A 75 25.84 2.57 -8.64
C LYS A 75 26.72 1.77 -9.61
N GLU A 76 27.66 2.45 -10.26
CA GLU A 76 28.57 1.84 -11.24
C GLU A 76 29.15 0.53 -10.69
N ALA A 77 29.34 -0.46 -11.57
CA ALA A 77 29.93 -1.73 -11.18
C ALA A 77 31.26 -1.48 -10.44
N GLY A 78 31.40 -2.02 -9.23
CA GLY A 78 32.56 -1.76 -8.36
C GLY A 78 32.38 -0.62 -7.34
N THR A 79 31.18 -0.03 -7.21
CA THR A 79 30.94 0.94 -6.12
C THR A 79 30.83 0.27 -4.74
N TYR A 80 30.38 -0.99 -4.69
CA TYR A 80 30.37 -1.79 -3.47
C TYR A 80 31.47 -2.82 -3.58
N VAL A 81 32.68 -2.43 -3.19
CA VAL A 81 33.85 -3.30 -3.08
C VAL A 81 34.15 -3.47 -1.60
N GLU A 82 34.41 -4.70 -1.18
CA GLU A 82 34.84 -4.98 0.18
C GLU A 82 36.19 -4.28 0.44
N PRO A 83 36.39 -3.63 1.60
CA PRO A 83 37.69 -3.08 1.94
C PRO A 83 38.75 -4.19 1.88
N GLY A 84 39.93 -3.88 1.35
CA GLY A 84 41.05 -4.83 1.38
C GLY A 84 41.47 -5.19 2.81
N ASP A 85 42.22 -6.28 2.98
CA ASP A 85 42.63 -6.78 4.30
C ASP A 85 43.35 -5.72 5.17
N GLU A 86 43.96 -4.71 4.54
CA GLU A 86 44.69 -3.62 5.20
C GLU A 86 43.90 -2.30 5.25
N GLU A 87 42.74 -2.23 4.61
CA GLU A 87 41.93 -1.03 4.50
C GLU A 87 41.05 -0.84 5.75
N GLY A 88 41.32 0.23 6.51
CA GLY A 88 40.64 0.51 7.77
C GLY A 88 41.29 -0.13 9.01
N LEU A 89 42.34 -0.93 8.83
CA LEU A 89 43.16 -1.37 9.95
C LEU A 89 44.08 -0.24 10.44
N PRO A 90 44.28 -0.09 11.76
CA PRO A 90 45.27 0.82 12.31
C PRO A 90 46.69 0.37 11.94
N THR A 91 47.63 1.32 11.91
CA THR A 91 49.04 1.04 11.58
C THR A 91 49.61 -0.04 12.51
N ASP A 92 50.24 -1.08 11.95
CA ASP A 92 50.90 -2.14 12.74
C ASP A 92 52.20 -1.62 13.37
N ASN A 93 52.04 -0.79 14.40
CA ASN A 93 53.12 -0.29 15.25
C ASN A 93 53.15 -1.03 16.59
N GLY A 94 52.50 -2.20 16.68
CA GLY A 94 52.37 -3.00 17.90
C GLY A 94 51.54 -2.33 19.00
N ARG A 95 50.74 -1.29 18.70
CA ARG A 95 49.86 -0.62 19.67
C ARG A 95 48.41 -0.75 19.26
N SER A 96 47.57 -1.21 20.18
CA SER A 96 46.11 -1.22 19.97
C SER A 96 45.58 0.21 19.77
N ALA A 97 44.60 0.39 18.88
CA ALA A 97 43.95 1.67 18.66
C ALA A 97 43.24 2.15 19.94
N ILE A 98 43.43 3.42 20.31
CA ILE A 98 42.73 4.03 21.43
C ILE A 98 41.36 4.45 20.88
N ALA A 99 40.30 3.74 21.28
CA ALA A 99 38.93 4.17 20.98
C ALA A 99 38.68 5.51 21.71
N GLN A 100 38.35 6.56 20.94
CA GLN A 100 37.81 7.83 21.46
C GLN A 100 36.28 7.81 21.37
#